data_AF-A0A9W6NIU5-F1
#
_entry.id   AF-A0A9W6NIU5-F1
#
_cell.length_a   1.000
_cell.length_b   1.000
_cell.length_c   1.000
_cell.angle_alpha   90.00
_cell.angle_beta   90.00
_cell.angle_gamma   90.00
#
_symmetry.space_group_name_H-M   'P 1'
#
loop_
_entity.id
_entity.type
_entity.pdbx_description
1 polymer ?
#
loop_
_entity_poly.entity_id
_entity_poly.type
_entity_poly.pdbx_seq_one_letter_code
_entity_poly.pdbx_strand_id
1 'polypeptide(L)'
;MIRSRALLAAATLAVMAAGLCACGKSSDNTNQEMQAPKPSASAAPSGPPTAQRRETIFLDATAQHLCSVQSQVYTDPAAMASAYATRPIYTDLTTAQVDEFQQRVISDPAFADRLTQRIQATCGQAK
;
A
#
# COMPACT_ATOMS: atom_id res chain seq x y z
N MET A 1 0.99 12.80 41.92
CA MET A 1 -0.29 12.05 41.92
C MET A 1 -0.23 11.02 40.80
N ILE A 2 0.00 9.76 41.14
CA ILE A 2 0.19 8.62 40.24
C ILE A 2 -1.19 7.98 40.05
N ARG A 3 -1.63 7.77 38.81
CA ARG A 3 -2.85 6.99 38.51
C ARG A 3 -2.49 5.78 37.65
N SER A 4 -2.28 4.68 38.36
CA SER A 4 -2.25 3.31 37.85
C SER A 4 -3.58 2.93 37.22
N ARG A 5 -3.56 2.35 36.01
CA ARG A 5 -4.63 1.48 35.52
C ARG A 5 -4.01 0.31 34.75
N ALA A 6 -3.91 -0.81 35.44
CA ALA A 6 -3.75 -2.13 34.86
C ALA A 6 -5.04 -2.54 34.14
N LEU A 7 -4.91 -3.33 33.07
CA LEU A 7 -5.90 -4.33 32.65
C LEU A 7 -5.19 -5.36 31.76
N LEU A 8 -5.06 -6.58 32.31
CA LEU A 8 -4.74 -7.80 31.57
C LEU A 8 -5.92 -8.18 30.68
N ALA A 9 -5.65 -8.68 29.47
CA ALA A 9 -6.54 -9.60 28.79
C ALA A 9 -5.71 -10.59 27.96
N ALA A 10 -5.68 -11.84 28.44
CA ALA A 10 -5.16 -13.00 27.73
C ALA A 10 -6.17 -13.45 26.67
N ALA A 11 -5.69 -13.84 25.49
CA ALA A 11 -6.49 -14.57 24.50
C ALA A 11 -5.62 -15.66 23.88
N THR A 12 -5.78 -16.88 24.39
CA THR A 12 -5.31 -18.12 23.80
C THR A 12 -6.23 -18.50 22.63
N LEU A 13 -5.67 -18.74 21.45
CA LEU A 13 -6.39 -19.37 20.35
C LEU A 13 -5.55 -20.54 19.80
N ALA A 14 -6.05 -21.74 20.08
CA ALA A 14 -5.58 -23.00 19.56
C ALA A 14 -6.09 -23.18 18.12
N VAL A 15 -5.21 -23.55 17.18
CA VAL A 15 -5.60 -24.02 15.85
C VAL A 15 -5.14 -25.47 15.73
N MET A 16 -6.11 -26.38 15.61
CA MET A 16 -5.91 -27.79 15.36
C MET A 16 -5.34 -28.03 13.96
N ALA A 17 -4.27 -28.82 13.89
CA ALA A 17 -3.74 -29.40 12.66
C ALA A 17 -3.88 -30.92 12.72
N ALA A 18 -4.73 -31.48 11.87
CA ALA A 18 -4.76 -32.86 11.41
C ALA A 18 -5.69 -32.88 10.18
N GLY A 19 -5.32 -33.27 8.96
CA GLY A 19 -4.26 -34.19 8.56
C GLY A 19 -4.92 -35.48 8.04
N LEU A 20 -4.88 -35.66 6.72
CA LEU A 20 -5.13 -36.87 5.91
C LEU A 20 -6.58 -37.20 5.50
N CYS A 21 -6.83 -37.16 4.18
CA CYS A 21 -7.43 -38.29 3.47
C CYS A 21 -7.08 -38.23 1.97
N ALA A 22 -6.89 -39.42 1.40
CA ALA A 22 -6.16 -39.70 0.18
C ALA A 22 -7.09 -40.08 -0.99
N CYS A 23 -6.46 -40.20 -2.18
CA CYS A 23 -6.85 -41.00 -3.36
C CYS A 23 -7.99 -40.51 -4.27
N GLY A 24 -7.60 -40.17 -5.49
CA GLY A 24 -8.47 -40.14 -6.67
C GLY A 24 -7.61 -40.21 -7.93
N LYS A 25 -7.90 -41.18 -8.80
CA LYS A 25 -7.03 -41.77 -9.81
C LYS A 25 -7.40 -41.29 -11.24
N SER A 26 -6.45 -41.51 -12.14
CA SER A 26 -6.62 -41.76 -13.60
C SER A 26 -6.58 -40.60 -14.58
N SER A 27 -5.58 -40.74 -15.46
CA SER A 27 -5.36 -40.10 -16.75
C SER A 27 -6.53 -40.29 -17.71
N ASP A 28 -6.78 -39.30 -18.57
CA ASP A 28 -7.04 -39.55 -19.98
C ASP A 28 -6.57 -38.37 -20.85
N ASN A 29 -6.24 -38.71 -22.09
CA ASN A 29 -5.31 -38.06 -22.98
C ASN A 29 -6.10 -37.49 -24.17
N THR A 30 -6.18 -36.17 -24.37
CA THR A 30 -6.64 -35.62 -25.65
C THR A 30 -6.12 -34.20 -25.90
N ASN A 31 -5.30 -34.08 -26.95
CA ASN A 31 -4.93 -32.90 -27.75
C ASN A 31 -4.52 -31.60 -27.03
N GLN A 32 -3.20 -31.40 -26.90
CA GLN A 32 -2.61 -30.06 -26.90
C GLN A 32 -2.70 -29.49 -28.32
N GLU A 33 -3.77 -28.76 -28.61
CA GLU A 33 -3.74 -27.77 -29.67
C GLU A 33 -2.82 -26.63 -29.19
N MET A 34 -1.70 -26.46 -29.90
CA MET A 34 -0.73 -25.38 -29.69
C MET A 34 -1.40 -24.04 -29.96
N GLN A 35 -2.11 -23.50 -28.96
CA GLN A 35 -2.38 -22.06 -28.91
C GLN A 35 -1.13 -21.38 -28.42
N ALA A 36 -0.37 -20.85 -29.38
CA ALA A 36 0.63 -19.83 -29.13
C ALA A 36 -0.01 -18.78 -28.20
N PRO A 37 0.62 -18.43 -27.06
CA PRO A 37 0.12 -17.34 -26.24
C PRO A 37 0.14 -16.10 -27.13
N LYS A 38 -1.05 -15.69 -27.59
CA LYS A 38 -1.26 -14.37 -28.16
C LYS A 38 -0.66 -13.42 -27.14
N PRO A 39 0.37 -12.61 -27.49
CA PRO A 39 0.83 -11.61 -26.57
C PRO A 39 -0.38 -10.73 -26.30
N SER A 40 -0.99 -10.90 -25.14
CA SER A 40 -1.84 -9.90 -24.51
C SER A 40 -0.90 -8.74 -24.28
N ALA A 41 -0.68 -7.97 -25.33
CA ALA A 41 -0.18 -6.62 -25.24
C ALA A 41 -1.10 -5.97 -24.24
N SER A 42 -0.60 -5.79 -23.02
CA SER A 42 -1.16 -4.87 -22.05
C SER A 42 -1.11 -3.50 -22.72
N ALA A 43 -2.13 -3.22 -23.53
CA ALA A 43 -2.45 -1.87 -23.92
C ALA A 43 -2.67 -1.15 -22.60
N ALA A 44 -1.72 -0.27 -22.25
CA ALA A 44 -1.91 0.63 -21.14
C ALA A 44 -3.28 1.29 -21.37
N PRO A 45 -4.21 1.24 -20.39
CA PRO A 45 -5.52 1.80 -20.60
C PRO A 45 -5.36 3.30 -20.84
N SER A 46 -5.65 3.75 -22.06
CA SER A 46 -5.61 5.16 -22.48
C SER A 46 -6.76 6.00 -21.89
N GLY A 47 -7.40 5.49 -20.84
CA GLY A 47 -8.48 6.15 -20.13
C GLY A 47 -8.01 6.73 -18.79
N PRO A 48 -8.79 7.64 -18.18
CA PRO A 48 -8.45 8.20 -16.87
C PRO A 48 -8.29 7.07 -15.84
N PRO A 49 -7.33 7.22 -14.88
CA PRO A 49 -7.10 6.20 -13.87
C PRO A 49 -8.37 5.93 -13.06
N THR A 50 -8.63 4.67 -12.74
CA THR A 50 -9.75 4.27 -11.87
C THR A 50 -9.63 4.91 -10.48
N ALA A 51 -10.73 5.00 -9.72
CA ALA A 51 -10.69 5.56 -8.36
C ALA A 51 -9.66 4.85 -7.47
N GLN A 52 -9.62 3.51 -7.54
CA GLN A 52 -8.63 2.69 -6.84
C GLN A 52 -7.19 3.06 -7.26
N ARG A 53 -6.94 3.21 -8.57
CA ARG A 53 -5.62 3.57 -9.08
C ARG A 53 -5.18 4.96 -8.63
N ARG A 54 -6.10 5.94 -8.61
CA ARG A 54 -5.83 7.29 -8.10
C ARG A 54 -5.46 7.28 -6.63
N GLU A 55 -6.17 6.50 -5.82
CA GLU A 55 -5.84 6.31 -4.41
C GLU A 55 -4.43 5.72 -4.26
N THR A 56 -4.11 4.66 -5.02
CA THR A 56 -2.75 4.08 -5.00
C THR A 56 -1.68 5.11 -5.39
N ILE A 57 -1.88 5.89 -6.46
CA ILE A 57 -0.94 6.94 -6.87
C ILE A 57 -0.71 7.95 -5.73
N PHE A 58 -1.77 8.41 -5.07
CA PHE A 58 -1.66 9.34 -3.96
C PHE A 58 -0.86 8.74 -2.79
N LEU A 59 -1.20 7.53 -2.37
CA LEU A 59 -0.54 6.85 -1.25
C LEU A 59 0.95 6.60 -1.55
N ASP A 60 1.26 6.17 -2.77
CA ASP A 60 2.61 5.81 -3.21
C ASP A 60 3.52 7.03 -3.27
N ALA A 61 3.07 8.10 -3.95
CA ALA A 61 3.82 9.33 -4.08
C ALA A 61 4.03 10.02 -2.72
N THR A 62 3.00 10.02 -1.87
CA THR A 62 3.10 10.58 -0.51
C THR A 62 4.07 9.79 0.34
N ALA A 63 3.96 8.46 0.33
CA ALA A 63 4.88 7.59 1.07
C ALA A 63 6.33 7.77 0.61
N GLN A 64 6.57 7.78 -0.70
CA GLN A 64 7.91 7.98 -1.26
C GLN A 64 8.50 9.33 -0.87
N HIS A 65 7.71 10.41 -0.94
CA HIS A 65 8.16 11.73 -0.53
C HIS A 65 8.53 11.75 0.97
N LEU A 66 7.66 11.27 1.84
CA LEU A 66 7.92 11.24 3.29
C LEU A 66 9.16 10.40 3.62
N CYS A 67 9.33 9.24 2.98
CA CYS A 67 10.52 8.42 3.17
C CYS A 67 11.79 9.12 2.66
N SER A 68 11.71 9.83 1.54
CA SER A 68 12.83 10.61 1.00
C SER A 68 13.20 11.80 1.88
N VAL A 69 12.23 12.44 2.55
CA VAL A 69 12.50 13.52 3.50
C VAL A 69 13.12 12.96 4.77
N GLN A 70 12.59 11.84 5.29
CA GLN A 70 13.06 11.19 6.51
C GLN A 70 14.43 10.52 6.39
N SER A 71 14.85 10.12 5.18
CA SER A 71 16.18 9.53 4.96
C SER A 71 17.31 10.56 4.90
N GLN A 72 17.00 11.85 4.90
CA GLN A 72 17.97 12.93 4.83
C GLN A 72 18.31 13.48 6.21
N VAL A 73 19.59 13.83 6.39
CA VAL A 73 20.04 14.60 7.55
C VAL A 73 20.08 16.07 7.16
N TYR A 74 19.28 16.88 7.84
CA TYR A 74 19.26 18.34 7.63
C TYR A 74 20.15 19.03 8.66
N THR A 75 21.07 19.85 8.19
CA THR A 75 21.87 20.74 9.05
C THR A 75 21.13 22.03 9.39
N ASP A 76 20.16 22.42 8.55
CA ASP A 76 19.33 23.61 8.70
C ASP A 76 17.86 23.21 9.00
N PRO A 77 17.30 23.62 10.15
CA PRO A 77 15.90 23.41 10.47
C PRO A 77 14.92 24.02 9.45
N ALA A 78 15.28 25.14 8.80
CA ALA A 78 14.43 25.76 7.78
C ALA A 78 14.36 24.90 6.51
N ALA A 79 15.48 24.29 6.10
CA ALA A 79 15.51 23.33 5.01
C ALA A 79 14.66 22.08 5.31
N MET A 80 14.70 21.56 6.54
CA MET A 80 13.83 20.45 6.96
C MET A 80 12.35 20.83 6.87
N ALA A 81 11.97 21.98 7.43
CA ALA A 81 10.60 22.46 7.37
C ALA A 81 10.12 22.66 5.92
N SER A 82 10.98 23.21 5.05
CA SER A 82 10.68 23.38 3.63
C SER A 82 10.51 22.04 2.91
N ALA A 83 11.29 21.02 3.26
CA ALA A 83 11.17 19.68 2.69
C ALA A 83 9.81 19.06 3.02
N TYR A 84 9.35 19.16 4.27
CA TYR A 84 8.03 18.70 4.69
C TYR A 84 6.85 19.53 4.14
N ALA A 85 7.06 20.82 3.89
CA ALA A 85 6.04 21.69 3.31
C ALA A 85 5.87 21.48 1.79
N THR A 86 6.86 20.88 1.12
CA THR A 86 6.82 20.66 -0.32
C THR A 86 5.81 19.56 -0.66
N ARG A 87 4.93 19.82 -1.61
CA ARG A 87 3.96 18.81 -2.06
C ARG A 87 4.67 17.74 -2.93
N PRO A 88 4.34 16.45 -2.76
CA PRO A 88 4.77 15.41 -3.69
C PRO A 88 4.26 15.70 -5.12
N ILE A 89 4.97 15.17 -6.12
CA ILE A 89 4.49 15.19 -7.50
C ILE A 89 3.52 14.02 -7.67
N TYR A 90 2.26 14.35 -7.93
CA TYR A 90 1.21 13.37 -8.16
C TYR A 90 0.90 13.27 -9.65
N THR A 91 1.70 12.47 -10.38
CA THR A 91 1.44 12.22 -11.80
C THR A 91 0.04 11.62 -11.97
N ASP A 92 -0.74 12.13 -12.92
CA ASP A 92 -2.10 11.69 -13.23
C ASP A 92 -3.18 12.03 -12.18
N LEU A 93 -2.87 12.85 -11.15
CA LEU A 93 -3.88 13.41 -10.25
C LEU A 93 -4.05 14.92 -10.47
N THR A 94 -5.30 15.35 -10.46
CA THR A 94 -5.65 16.78 -10.41
C THR A 94 -5.53 17.32 -8.98
N THR A 95 -5.36 18.64 -8.83
CA THR A 95 -5.33 19.28 -7.50
C THR A 95 -6.55 18.96 -6.65
N ALA A 96 -7.75 18.96 -7.25
CA ALA A 96 -8.98 18.64 -6.53
C ALA A 96 -9.00 17.20 -5.98
N GLN A 97 -8.45 16.23 -6.72
CA GLN A 97 -8.33 14.85 -6.25
C GLN A 97 -7.29 14.72 -5.13
N VAL A 98 -6.18 15.46 -5.22
CA VAL A 98 -5.17 15.50 -4.16
C VAL A 98 -5.77 16.08 -2.88
N ASP A 99 -6.51 17.19 -2.98
CA ASP A 99 -7.13 17.84 -1.83
C ASP A 99 -8.23 16.93 -1.22
N GLU A 100 -8.98 16.19 -2.03
CA GLU A 100 -9.92 15.15 -1.56
C GLU A 100 -9.19 14.08 -0.73
N PHE A 101 -8.10 13.51 -1.25
CA PHE A 101 -7.34 12.51 -0.52
C PHE A 101 -6.69 13.07 0.74
N GLN A 102 -6.19 14.31 0.71
CA GLN A 102 -5.68 15.00 1.90
C GLN A 102 -6.77 15.13 2.98
N GLN A 103 -7.98 15.52 2.58
CA GLN A 103 -9.10 15.56 3.50
C GLN A 103 -9.43 14.18 4.07
N ARG A 104 -9.37 13.12 3.22
CA ARG A 104 -9.58 11.73 3.65
C ARG A 104 -8.53 11.24 4.64
N VAL A 105 -7.27 11.66 4.54
CA VAL A 105 -6.25 11.35 5.57
C VAL A 105 -6.71 11.83 6.96
N ILE A 106 -7.41 12.96 7.02
CA ILE A 106 -7.88 13.54 8.29
C ILE A 106 -9.20 12.91 8.73
N SER A 107 -10.14 12.68 7.80
CA SER A 107 -11.51 12.30 8.13
C SER A 107 -11.80 10.80 8.10
N ASP A 108 -10.96 9.98 7.46
CA ASP A 108 -11.14 8.53 7.29
C ASP A 108 -9.96 7.77 7.93
N PRO A 109 -10.13 7.23 9.15
CA PRO A 109 -9.08 6.49 9.84
C PRO A 109 -8.54 5.29 9.06
N ALA A 110 -9.41 4.58 8.32
CA ALA A 110 -8.97 3.43 7.54
C ALA A 110 -8.08 3.85 6.36
N PHE A 111 -8.31 5.03 5.80
CA PHE A 111 -7.44 5.61 4.78
C PHE A 111 -6.09 6.01 5.38
N ALA A 112 -6.07 6.64 6.55
CA ALA A 112 -4.85 6.97 7.27
C ALA A 112 -4.01 5.74 7.62
N ASP A 113 -4.66 4.63 8.00
CA ASP A 113 -3.99 3.35 8.25
C ASP A 113 -3.33 2.79 6.98
N ARG A 114 -4.03 2.85 5.83
CA ARG A 114 -3.44 2.44 4.54
C ARG A 114 -2.24 3.30 4.16
N LEU A 115 -2.29 4.61 4.38
CA LEU A 115 -1.14 5.49 4.19
C LEU A 115 0.02 5.12 5.10
N THR A 116 -0.25 4.85 6.38
CA THR A 116 0.75 4.42 7.35
C THR A 116 1.42 3.11 6.93
N GLN A 117 0.64 2.11 6.53
CA GLN A 117 1.15 0.84 6.01
C GLN A 117 2.01 1.06 4.75
N ARG A 118 1.58 1.96 3.86
CA ARG A 118 2.35 2.27 2.65
C ARG A 118 3.68 2.95 2.98
N ILE A 119 3.69 3.90 3.91
CA ILE A 119 4.92 4.55 4.39
C ILE A 119 5.87 3.50 4.98
N GLN A 120 5.39 2.61 5.85
CA GLN A 120 6.22 1.55 6.43
C GLN A 120 6.83 0.63 5.37
N ALA A 121 6.01 0.21 4.39
CA ALA A 121 6.49 -0.62 3.28
C ALA A 121 7.53 0.11 2.42
N THR A 122 7.32 1.39 2.11
CA THR A 122 8.22 2.17 1.26
C THR A 122 9.53 2.50 1.97
N CYS A 123 9.48 2.95 3.23
CA CYS A 123 10.67 3.34 3.98
C CYS A 123 11.52 2.11 4.38
N GLY A 124 10.89 0.95 4.61
CA GLY A 124 11.61 -0.29 4.90
C GLY A 124 12.39 -0.87 3.72
N GLN A 125 12.05 -0.44 2.49
CA GLN A 125 12.73 -0.83 1.24
C GLN A 125 13.78 0.20 0.78
N ALA A 126 13.79 1.40 1.37
CA ALA A 126 14.82 2.42 1.12
C ALA A 126 16.09 2.07 1.92
N LYS A 127 16.79 1.01 1.51
CA LYS A 127 18.11 0.62 2.00
C LYS A 127 19.12 0.61 0.86
#